data_AF-A0A3Q9BJK1-F1
#
_entry.id   AF-A0A3Q9BJK1-F1
#
_cell.length_a   1.000
_cell.length_b   1.000
_cell.length_c   1.000
_cell.angle_alpha   90.00
_cell.angle_beta   90.00
_cell.angle_gamma   90.00
#
_symmetry.space_group_name_H-M   'P 1'
#
loop_
_entity.id
_entity.type
_entity.pdbx_description
1 polymer ?
#
loop_
_entity_poly.entity_id
_entity_poly.type
_entity_poly.pdbx_seq_one_letter_code
_entity_poly.pdbx_strand_id
1 'polypeptide(L)'
;MAQSILSICNYETKIAPGAYFHLKTDWFESDQEIKTIIIDQDHVFSKLLSLYPKDFVMYLEQDQHGSLYRTNYPLFRREDNDYFEVDWNKKTR
;
A
#
# COMPACT_ATOMS: atom_id res chain seq x y z
N MET A 1 18.64 -2.19 17.23
CA MET A 1 18.54 -1.30 16.07
C MET A 1 17.10 -1.35 15.61
N ALA A 2 16.35 -0.25 15.71
CA ALA A 2 14.97 -0.21 15.26
C ALA A 2 14.97 -0.23 13.73
N GLN A 3 14.66 -1.39 13.14
CA GLN A 3 14.51 -1.50 11.70
C GLN A 3 13.29 -0.66 11.32
N SER A 4 13.49 0.43 10.57
CA SER A 4 12.39 1.30 10.16
C SER A 4 11.37 0.47 9.37
N ILE A 5 10.08 0.55 9.69
CA ILE A 5 9.04 -0.20 8.97
C ILE A 5 8.98 0.13 7.47
N LEU A 6 9.56 1.27 7.08
CA LEU A 6 9.76 1.61 5.67
C LEU A 6 10.80 0.71 4.98
N SER A 7 11.76 0.15 5.72
CA SER A 7 12.79 -0.73 5.17
C SER A 7 12.29 -2.10 4.71
N ILE A 8 11.07 -2.50 5.12
CA ILE A 8 10.44 -3.72 4.60
C ILE A 8 9.56 -3.44 3.37
N CYS A 9 9.22 -2.17 3.09
CA CYS A 9 8.34 -1.78 1.99
C CYS A 9 9.15 -1.51 0.71
N ASN A 10 9.60 -2.58 0.06
CA ASN A 10 10.58 -2.53 -1.02
C ASN A 10 9.98 -2.45 -2.44
N TYR A 11 8.66 -2.61 -2.58
CA TYR A 11 7.99 -2.57 -3.87
C TYR A 11 7.21 -1.28 -4.06
N GLU A 12 7.44 -0.59 -5.18
CA GLU A 12 6.81 0.68 -5.49
C GLU A 12 5.72 0.53 -6.56
N THR A 13 4.56 1.15 -6.32
CA THR A 13 3.48 1.31 -7.30
C THR A 13 3.12 2.79 -7.39
N LYS A 14 3.27 3.37 -8.57
CA LYS A 14 2.97 4.79 -8.84
C LYS A 14 1.63 4.92 -9.55
N ILE A 15 0.78 5.78 -9.01
CA ILE A 15 -0.55 6.08 -9.56
C ILE A 15 -0.56 7.56 -9.93
N ALA A 16 -0.86 7.84 -11.20
CA ALA A 16 -0.93 9.19 -11.72
C ALA A 16 -2.11 9.98 -11.10
N PRO A 17 -2.05 11.32 -11.07
CA PRO A 17 -3.17 12.14 -10.63
C PRO A 17 -4.45 11.79 -11.41
N GLY A 18 -5.55 11.60 -10.69
CA GLY A 18 -6.85 11.24 -11.28
C GLY A 18 -7.03 9.76 -11.63
N ALA A 19 -5.98 8.92 -11.53
CA ALA A 19 -6.13 7.48 -11.62
C ALA A 19 -6.56 6.88 -10.26
N TYR A 20 -7.28 5.77 -10.29
CA TYR A 20 -7.76 5.08 -9.09
C TYR A 20 -6.83 3.93 -8.70
N PHE A 21 -6.65 3.73 -7.39
CA PHE A 21 -5.99 2.56 -6.83
C PHE A 21 -7.04 1.69 -6.13
N HIS A 22 -7.27 0.49 -6.66
CA HIS A 22 -8.12 -0.51 -6.02
C HIS A 22 -7.28 -1.73 -5.65
N LEU A 23 -7.08 -1.98 -4.36
CA LEU A 23 -6.47 -3.22 -3.88
C LEU A 23 -7.55 -4.26 -3.66
N LYS A 24 -7.35 -5.47 -4.17
CA LYS A 24 -8.22 -6.60 -3.87
C LYS A 24 -7.94 -7.13 -2.46
N THR A 25 -9.00 -7.28 -1.67
CA THR A 25 -8.96 -7.51 -0.22
C THR A 25 -9.71 -8.78 0.22
N ASP A 26 -9.87 -9.77 -0.66
CA ASP A 26 -10.57 -11.05 -0.41
C ASP A 26 -9.87 -11.99 0.60
N TRP A 27 -8.88 -11.49 1.32
CA TRP A 27 -8.04 -12.20 2.27
C TRP A 27 -8.17 -11.70 3.71
N PHE A 28 -9.15 -10.83 3.97
CA PHE A 28 -9.67 -10.47 5.28
C PHE A 28 -11.18 -10.17 5.18
N GLU A 29 -11.89 -10.20 6.30
CA GLU A 29 -13.37 -10.15 6.32
C GLU A 29 -13.91 -8.73 6.49
N SER A 30 -13.13 -7.84 7.13
CA SER A 30 -13.58 -6.47 7.45
C SER A 30 -12.44 -5.46 7.49
N ASP A 31 -12.72 -4.23 7.06
CA ASP A 31 -11.78 -3.10 7.14
C ASP A 31 -11.34 -2.78 8.58
N GLN A 32 -12.10 -3.22 9.59
CA GLN A 32 -11.73 -3.07 11.01
C GLN A 32 -10.47 -3.87 11.37
N GLU A 33 -10.08 -4.85 10.55
CA GLU A 33 -8.85 -5.61 10.72
C GLU A 33 -7.61 -4.82 10.26
N ILE A 34 -7.82 -3.71 9.54
CA ILE A 34 -6.76 -2.84 9.04
C ILE A 34 -6.42 -1.80 10.11
N LYS A 35 -5.14 -1.70 10.47
CA LYS A 35 -4.64 -0.63 11.34
C LYS A 35 -3.93 0.41 10.49
N THR A 36 -4.48 1.61 10.44
CA THR A 36 -3.87 2.74 9.73
C THR A 36 -3.28 3.73 10.70
N ILE A 37 -2.01 4.07 10.48
CA ILE A 37 -1.27 5.08 11.21
C ILE A 37 -1.09 6.27 10.27
N ILE A 38 -1.62 7.43 10.67
CA ILE A 38 -1.38 8.70 9.97
C ILE A 38 -0.03 9.22 10.47
N ILE A 39 0.95 9.28 9.57
CA ILE A 39 2.29 9.79 9.88
C ILE A 39 2.33 11.31 9.70
N ASP A 40 1.73 11.78 8.61
CA ASP A 40 1.67 13.20 8.26
C ASP A 40 0.45 13.43 7.37
N GLN A 41 -0.26 14.53 7.59
CA GLN A 41 -1.40 14.90 6.78
C GLN A 41 -1.52 16.43 6.78
N ASP A 42 -1.45 17.00 5.59
CA ASP A 42 -1.69 18.42 5.32
C ASP A 42 -2.60 18.57 4.10
N HIS A 43 -3.01 19.80 3.77
CA HIS A 43 -3.98 20.12 2.73
C HIS A 43 -3.61 19.59 1.32
N VAL A 44 -2.32 19.36 1.03
CA VAL A 44 -1.80 18.91 -0.27
C VAL A 44 -1.01 17.61 -0.19
N PHE A 45 -0.85 17.04 1.00
CA PHE A 45 0.10 15.96 1.24
C PHE A 45 -0.40 14.96 2.28
N SER A 46 -0.16 13.67 2.07
CA SER A 46 -0.50 12.64 3.05
C SER A 46 0.53 11.52 3.07
N LYS A 47 0.94 11.12 4.29
CA LYS A 47 1.73 9.92 4.59
C LYS A 47 0.94 9.00 5.49
N LEU A 48 0.57 7.83 4.97
CA LEU A 48 -0.18 6.83 5.71
C LEU A 48 0.58 5.51 5.74
N LEU A 49 0.55 4.82 6.87
CA LEU A 49 1.03 3.45 7.00
C LEU A 49 -0.14 2.55 7.38
N SER A 50 -0.52 1.65 6.48
CA SER A 50 -1.59 0.68 6.68
C SER A 50 -1.00 -0.70 6.94
N LEU A 51 -1.39 -1.29 8.06
CA LEU A 51 -1.02 -2.64 8.48
C LEU A 51 -2.24 -3.53 8.29
N TYR A 52 -2.15 -4.45 7.36
CA TYR A 52 -3.20 -5.37 7.03
C TYR A 52 -2.94 -6.76 7.66
N PRO A 53 -3.96 -7.65 7.66
CA PRO A 53 -3.75 -9.07 7.94
C PRO A 53 -2.69 -9.72 7.05
N LYS A 54 -2.23 -10.93 7.43
CA LYS A 54 -1.18 -11.70 6.72
C LYS A 54 0.15 -10.97 6.57
N ASP A 55 0.47 -10.09 7.53
CA ASP A 55 1.67 -9.26 7.55
C ASP A 55 1.84 -8.37 6.31
N PHE A 56 0.77 -8.02 5.60
CA PHE A 56 0.86 -7.10 4.48
C PHE A 56 0.92 -5.65 4.99
N VAL A 57 1.93 -4.91 4.57
CA VAL A 57 2.20 -3.54 4.98
C VAL A 57 2.22 -2.67 3.74
N MET A 58 1.46 -1.58 3.79
CA MET A 58 1.38 -0.61 2.72
C MET A 58 1.60 0.79 3.26
N TYR A 59 2.60 1.46 2.72
CA TYR A 59 2.90 2.85 2.97
C TYR A 59 2.49 3.70 1.77
N LEU A 60 1.73 4.76 2.01
CA LEU A 60 1.24 5.69 0.99
C LEU A 60 1.89 7.06 1.21
N GLU A 61 2.52 7.58 0.16
CA GLU A 61 2.81 9.01 -0.01
C GLU A 61 1.93 9.56 -1.12
N GLN A 62 1.09 10.55 -0.82
CA GLN A 62 0.22 11.19 -1.80
C GLN A 62 0.43 12.69 -1.80
N ASP A 63 0.56 13.26 -3.00
CA ASP A 63 0.69 14.70 -3.23
C ASP A 63 -0.03 15.12 -4.53
N GLN A 64 0.18 16.38 -4.95
CA GLN A 64 -0.37 16.92 -6.21
C GLN A 64 0.12 16.20 -7.48
N HIS A 65 1.22 15.46 -7.41
CA HIS A 65 1.82 14.73 -8.52
C HIS A 65 1.37 13.27 -8.59
N GLY A 66 0.60 12.79 -7.61
CA GLY A 66 -0.05 11.49 -7.64
C GLY A 66 0.08 10.75 -6.31
N SER A 67 0.08 9.43 -6.39
CA SER A 67 0.22 8.56 -5.22
C SER A 67 1.33 7.55 -5.44
N LEU A 68 2.15 7.36 -4.42
CA LEU A 68 3.20 6.36 -4.35
C LEU A 68 2.88 5.39 -3.22
N TYR A 69 2.61 4.14 -3.60
CA TYR A 69 2.40 3.04 -2.68
C TYR A 69 3.69 2.24 -2.58
N ARG A 70 4.25 2.14 -1.37
CA ARG A 70 5.35 1.23 -1.04
C ARG A 70 4.82 0.06 -0.23
N THR A 71 5.14 -1.16 -0.64
CA THR A 71 4.57 -2.39 -0.05
C THR A 71 5.66 -3.41 0.22
N ASN A 72 5.42 -4.31 1.18
CA ASN A 72 6.36 -5.38 1.52
C ASN A 72 6.15 -6.68 0.71
N TYR A 73 5.13 -6.69 -0.16
CA TYR A 73 4.91 -7.70 -1.19
C TYR A 73 4.64 -6.99 -2.52
N PRO A 74 5.01 -7.57 -3.67
CA PRO A 74 4.74 -6.94 -4.95
C PRO A 74 3.25 -6.86 -5.22
N LEU A 75 2.83 -5.78 -5.86
CA LEU A 75 1.51 -5.64 -6.44
C LEU A 75 1.58 -5.87 -7.95
N PHE A 76 0.58 -6.54 -8.50
CA PHE A 76 0.40 -6.63 -9.94
C PHE A 76 -1.04 -6.26 -10.31
N ARG A 77 -1.18 -5.52 -11.40
CA ARG A 77 -2.48 -5.13 -11.93
C ARG A 77 -3.02 -6.27 -12.78
N ARG A 78 -4.26 -6.67 -12.54
CA ARG A 78 -5.00 -7.55 -13.46
C ARG A 78 -5.64 -6.66 -14.53
N GLU A 79 -5.22 -6.84 -15.78
CA GLU A 79 -5.68 -6.03 -16.92
C GLU A 79 -7.20 -6.06 -17.09
N ASP A 80 -7.84 -7.19 -16.77
CA ASP A 80 -9.28 -7.40 -17.00
C ASP A 80 -10.19 -6.72 -15.96
N ASN A 81 -9.69 -6.37 -14.77
CA ASN A 81 -10.54 -6.02 -13.64
C ASN A 81 -10.15 -4.73 -12.89
N ASP A 82 -9.20 -3.94 -13.40
CA ASP A 82 -8.85 -2.62 -12.86
C ASP A 82 -8.47 -2.59 -11.36
N TYR A 83 -7.97 -3.71 -10.84
CA TYR A 83 -7.50 -3.83 -9.46
C TYR A 83 -6.08 -4.40 -9.38
N PHE A 84 -5.46 -4.16 -8.23
CA PHE A 84 -4.16 -4.70 -7.83
C PHE A 84 -4.36 -5.93 -6.93
N GLU A 85 -3.58 -6.97 -7.18
CA GLU A 85 -3.47 -8.15 -6.32
C GLU A 85 -2.08 -8.19 -5.69
N VAL A 86 -2.01 -8.73 -4.47
CA VAL A 86 -0.76 -8.99 -3.77
C VAL A 86 -0.15 -10.31 -4.27
N ASP A 87 1.10 -10.28 -4.70
CA ASP A 87 1.87 -11.49 -5.02
C ASP A 87 2.47 -12.09 -3.74
N TRP A 88 1.70 -12.96 -3.09
CA TRP A 88 2.08 -13.64 -1.85
C TRP A 88 3.31 -14.55 -1.98
N ASN A 89 3.68 -14.97 -3.20
CA ASN A 89 4.79 -15.89 -3.41
C ASN A 89 6.16 -15.21 -3.33
N LYS A 90 6.22 -13.88 -3.34
CA LYS A 90 7.46 -13.10 -3.39
C LYS A 90 7.70 -12.26 -2.12
N LYS A 91 7.58 -12.89 -0.95
CA LYS A 91 7.95 -12.24 0.31
C LYS A 91 9.42 -11.82 0.26
N THR A 92 9.69 -10.52 0.34
CA THR A 92 11.05 -10.03 0.62
C THR A 92 11.42 -10.47 2.03
N ARG A 93 12.44 -11.34 2.15
CA ARG A 93 13.01 -11.81 3.42
C ARG A 93 13.73 -10.69 4.15
#